data_AF-A0A6M1SB99-F1
#
_entry.id   AF-A0A6M1SB99-F1
#
_cell.length_a   1.000
_cell.length_b   1.000
_cell.length_c   1.000
_cell.angle_alpha   90.00
_cell.angle_beta   90.00
_cell.angle_gamma   90.00
#
_symmetry.space_group_name_H-M   'P 1'
#
loop_
_entity.id
_entity.type
_entity.pdbx_description
1 polymer ?
#
loop_
_entity_poly.entity_id
_entity_poly.type
_entity_poly.pdbx_seq_one_letter_code
_entity_poly.pdbx_strand_id
1 'polypeptide(L)' 'MVRIPISAARDVADRYGYDQVVIYARRCHDSPEPHGEHLTTYGRTREHCGVAARMGDVMKKFMGWEV' A
#
# COMPACT_ATOMS: atom_id res chain seq x y z
N MET A 1 -10.02 0.41 -11.92
CA MET A 1 -8.66 0.85 -11.55
C MET A 1 -7.73 -0.35 -11.66
N VAL A 2 -6.50 -0.14 -12.10
CA VAL A 2 -5.47 -1.18 -12.06
C VAL A 2 -4.83 -1.14 -10.66
N ARG A 3 -4.71 -2.30 -10.01
CA ARG A 3 -4.02 -2.40 -8.71
C ARG A 3 -2.55 -2.07 -8.90
N ILE A 4 -1.96 -1.33 -7.97
CA ILE A 4 -0.51 -1.10 -7.95
C ILE A 4 0.17 -2.43 -7.59
N PRO A 5 0.93 -3.06 -8.50
CA PRO A 5 1.57 -4.34 -8.20
C PRO A 5 2.67 -4.17 -7.17
N ILE A 6 3.01 -5.25 -6.46
CA ILE A 6 4.12 -5.25 -5.49
C ILE A 6 5.47 -4.91 -6.15
N SER A 7 5.64 -5.20 -7.45
CA SER A 7 6.85 -4.81 -8.20
C SER A 7 7.03 -3.30 -8.25
N ALA A 8 5.96 -2.51 -8.37
CA ALA A 8 6.07 -1.05 -8.34
C ALA A 8 6.51 -0.53 -6.95
N ALA A 9 6.04 -1.15 -5.87
CA ALA A 9 6.50 -0.84 -4.52
C ALA A 9 7.97 -1.23 -4.30
N ARG A 10 8.40 -2.38 -4.86
CA ARG A 10 9.81 -2.79 -4.87
C ARG A 10 10.67 -1.79 -5.64
N ASP A 11 10.23 -1.34 -6.82
CA ASP A 11 11.01 -0.41 -7.64
C ASP A 11 11.22 0.93 -6.92
N VAL A 12 10.23 1.41 -6.15
CA VAL A 12 10.39 2.57 -5.26
C VAL A 12 11.41 2.28 -4.16
N ALA A 13 11.31 1.12 -3.51
CA ALA A 13 12.23 0.71 -2.45
C ALA A 13 13.68 0.70 -2.96
N ASP A 14 13.93 0.03 -4.10
CA ASP A 14 15.25 -0.11 -4.68
C ASP A 14 15.80 1.23 -5.18
N ARG A 15 14.96 2.08 -5.80
CA ARG A 15 15.38 3.38 -6.33
C ARG A 15 15.82 4.36 -5.25
N TYR A 16 15.16 4.34 -4.10
CA TYR A 16 15.39 5.32 -3.03
C TYR A 16 16.12 4.73 -1.80
N GLY A 17 16.50 3.45 -1.85
CA GLY A 17 17.26 2.81 -0.78
C GLY A 17 16.45 2.49 0.48
N TYR A 18 15.16 2.21 0.32
CA TYR A 18 14.30 1.81 1.44
C TYR A 18 14.18 0.29 1.55
N ASP A 19 14.01 -0.19 2.77
CA ASP A 19 13.82 -1.61 3.06
C ASP A 19 12.34 -2.02 3.23
N GLN A 20 11.47 -1.03 3.38
CA GLN A 20 10.01 -1.16 3.49
C GLN A 20 9.34 0.00 2.75
N VAL A 21 8.29 -0.30 1.99
CA VAL A 21 7.48 0.71 1.29
C VAL A 21 6.00 0.40 1.48
N VAL A 22 5.23 1.45 1.70
CA VAL A 22 3.77 1.41 1.78
C VAL A 22 3.24 2.45 0.80
N ILE A 23 2.42 2.02 -0.15
CA ILE A 23 1.78 2.90 -1.13
C ILE A 23 0.28 2.87 -0.86
N TYR A 24 -0.25 4.01 -0.40
CA TYR A 24 -1.67 4.30 -0.40
C TYR A 24 -2.00 5.19 -1.61
N ALA A 25 -3.02 4.82 -2.35
CA ALA A 25 -3.52 5.59 -3.48
C ALA A 25 -5.03 5.71 -3.39
N ARG A 26 -5.53 6.93 -3.61
CA ARG A 26 -6.96 7.25 -3.67
C ARG A 26 -7.24 8.02 -4.95
N ARG A 27 -8.26 7.59 -5.70
CA ARG A 27 -8.75 8.35 -6.85
C ARG A 27 -9.84 9.32 -6.38
N CYS A 28 -9.52 10.60 -6.28
CA CYS A 28 -10.51 11.64 -5.98
C CYS A 28 -11.19 12.14 -7.27
N HIS A 29 -12.41 12.69 -7.15
CA HIS A 29 -13.12 13.52 -8.16
C HIS A 29 -14.07 12.83 -9.17
N ASP A 30 -14.42 11.55 -9.03
CA ASP A 30 -15.50 10.93 -9.83
C ASP A 30 -16.84 10.87 -9.07
N SER A 31 -17.96 11.29 -9.68
CA SER A 31 -19.31 11.16 -9.10
C SER A 31 -20.08 9.98 -9.73
N PRO A 32 -20.81 9.15 -8.97
CA PRO A 32 -20.96 9.16 -7.51
C PRO A 32 -19.84 8.39 -6.77
N GLU A 33 -19.71 8.66 -5.48
CA GLU A 33 -18.93 7.83 -4.53
C GLU A 33 -19.37 6.35 -4.59
N PRO A 34 -18.47 5.38 -4.42
CA PRO A 34 -17.15 5.49 -3.78
C PRO A 34 -15.96 5.71 -4.72
N HIS A 35 -15.09 6.63 -4.32
CA HIS A 35 -13.75 6.82 -4.82
C HIS A 35 -12.87 5.61 -4.50
N GLY A 36 -12.40 4.92 -5.54
CA GLY A 36 -11.58 3.73 -5.36
C GLY A 36 -10.29 4.01 -4.60
N GLU A 37 -10.04 3.21 -3.56
CA GLU A 37 -8.84 3.25 -2.75
C GLU A 37 -8.01 1.98 -2.94
N HIS A 38 -6.70 2.09 -2.77
CA HIS A 38 -5.76 0.99 -3.00
C HIS A 38 -4.59 1.08 -2.02
N LEU A 39 -4.15 -0.08 -1.53
CA LEU A 39 -3.01 -0.19 -0.65
C LEU A 39 -2.07 -1.32 -1.13
N THR A 40 -0.80 -1.00 -1.32
CA THR A 40 0.28 -2.00 -1.56
C THR A 40 1.35 -1.84 -0.52
N THR A 41 1.78 -2.96 0.06
CA THR A 41 2.89 -3.00 1.01
C THR A 41 4.00 -3.88 0.47
N TYR A 42 5.24 -3.51 0.76
CA TYR A 42 6.45 -4.22 0.36
C TYR A 42 7.46 -4.20 1.49
N GLY A 43 8.18 -5.31 1.65
CA GLY A 43 9.36 -5.42 2.49
C GLY A 43 10.45 -6.22 1.76
N ARG A 44 11.70 -5.83 1.98
CA ARG A 44 12.86 -6.45 1.32
C ARG A 44 13.19 -7.85 1.84
N THR A 45 12.97 -8.07 3.13
CA THR A 45 13.19 -9.35 3.82
C THR A 45 11.87 -9.87 4.38
N ARG A 46 11.83 -11.13 4.82
CA ARG A 46 10.64 -11.70 5.49
C ARG A 46 10.23 -10.89 6.72
N GLU A 47 11.20 -10.39 7.47
CA GLU A 47 10.96 -9.56 8.64
C GLU A 47 10.34 -8.22 8.25
N HIS A 48 10.90 -7.54 7.24
CA HIS A 48 10.35 -6.29 6.72
C HIS A 48 8.95 -6.48 6.14
N CYS A 49 8.68 -7.59 5.45
CA CYS A 49 7.33 -7.94 5.00
C CYS A 49 6.36 -8.07 6.17
N GLY A 50 6.79 -8.64 7.29
CA GLY A 50 5.99 -8.73 8.52
C GLY A 50 5.63 -7.36 9.10
N VAL A 51 6.57 -6.42 9.12
CA VAL A 51 6.32 -5.03 9.55
C VAL A 51 5.38 -4.32 8.56
N ALA A 52 5.63 -4.48 7.25
CA ALA A 52 4.82 -3.88 6.19
C ALA A 52 3.37 -4.38 6.21
N ALA A 53 3.15 -5.67 6.49
CA ALA A 53 1.82 -6.24 6.66
C ALA A 53 1.07 -5.62 7.86
N ARG A 54 1.71 -5.57 9.04
CA ARG A 54 1.12 -4.92 10.23
C ARG A 54 0.78 -3.46 9.98
N MET A 55 1.64 -2.74 9.25
CA MET A 55 1.36 -1.36 8.87
C MET A 55 0.18 -1.25 7.91
N GLY A 56 0.09 -2.17 6.95
CA GLY A 56 -1.07 -2.36 6.09
C GLY A 56 -2.37 -2.48 6.89
N ASP A 57 -2.39 -3.37 7.87
CA ASP A 57 -3.56 -3.66 8.70
C ASP A 57 -3.97 -2.48 9.59
N VAL A 58 -3.00 -1.75 10.14
CA VAL A 58 -3.26 -0.52 10.91
C VAL A 58 -3.92 0.55 10.04
N MET A 59 -3.44 0.77 8.81
CA MET A 59 -4.07 1.76 7.92
C MET A 59 -5.45 1.30 7.46
N LYS A 60 -5.64 0.01 7.11
CA LYS A 60 -6.96 -0.52 6.76
C LYS A 60 -7.98 -0.24 7.88
N LYS A 61 -7.59 -0.52 9.13
CA LYS A 61 -8.41 -0.21 10.30
C LYS A 61 -8.72 1.28 10.42
N PHE A 62 -7.73 2.15 10.23
CA PHE A 62 -7.91 3.61 10.26
C PHE A 62 -8.88 4.09 9.16
N MET A 63 -8.83 3.47 7.98
CA MET A 63 -9.72 3.77 6.84
C MET A 63 -11.10 3.10 6.96
N GLY A 64 -11.34 2.31 8.00
CA GLY A 64 -12.60 1.56 8.17
C GLY A 64 -12.77 0.38 7.21
N TRP A 65 -11.69 -0.12 6.60
CA TRP A 65 -11.73 -1.32 5.77
C TRP A 65 -11.76 -2.55 6.67
N GLU A 66 -12.51 -3.59 6.28
CA GLU A 66 -12.42 -4.89 6.93
C GLU A 66 -10.99 -5.44 6.81
N VAL A 67 -10.44 -5.92 7.93
CA VAL A 67 -9.04 -6.38 8.06
C VAL A 67 -8.99 -7.88 8.25
#